data_AF-A0A4Y2WRA1-F1
#
_entry.id   AF-A0A4Y2WRA1-F1
#
_cell.length_a   1.000
_cell.length_b   1.000
_cell.length_c   1.000
_cell.angle_alpha   90.00
_cell.angle_beta   90.00
_cell.angle_gamma   90.00
#
_symmetry.space_group_name_H-M   'P 1'
#
loop_
_entity.id
_entity.type
_entity.pdbx_description
1 polymer ?
#
loop_
_entity_poly.entity_id
_entity_poly.type
_entity_poly.pdbx_seq_one_letter_code
_entity_poly.pdbx_strand_id
1 'polypeptide(L)'
;MSEHCGFCGAVYWKEEKNAAHKYTKCCHDGKVQLPAFPDALELLKALLTENSPDAKNYRQRIREYNSALTTTWNWAILLPFTWSSVPQSFPPVCK
;
A
#
# COMPACT_ATOMS: atom_id res chain seq x y z
N MET A 1 -1.18 7.22 -14.25
CA MET A 1 -2.17 6.84 -13.23
C MET A 1 -3.17 7.96 -13.08
N SER A 2 -4.27 7.91 -13.84
CA SER A 2 -5.32 8.93 -13.78
C SER A 2 -6.73 8.37 -14.05
N GLU A 3 -6.82 7.09 -14.41
CA GLU A 3 -8.10 6.41 -14.57
C GLU A 3 -8.48 5.81 -13.22
N HIS A 4 -9.77 5.89 -12.90
CA HIS A 4 -10.29 5.41 -11.63
C HIS A 4 -11.30 4.30 -11.89
N CYS A 5 -11.27 3.26 -11.06
CA CYS A 5 -12.30 2.23 -11.07
C CYS A 5 -13.63 2.85 -10.63
N GLY A 6 -14.69 2.70 -11.43
CA GLY A 6 -16.02 3.23 -11.09
C GLY A 6 -16.69 2.59 -9.88
N PHE A 7 -16.20 1.44 -9.40
CA PHE A 7 -16.78 0.73 -8.26
C PHE A 7 -16.09 1.07 -6.93
N CYS A 8 -14.75 1.00 -6.88
CA CYS A 8 -13.98 1.17 -5.64
C CYS A 8 -13.05 2.39 -5.64
N GLY A 9 -13.01 3.18 -6.73
CA GLY A 9 -12.16 4.37 -6.82
C GLY A 9 -10.67 4.08 -6.95
N ALA A 10 -10.24 2.81 -7.05
CA ALA A 10 -8.84 2.45 -7.23
C ALA A 10 -8.23 3.11 -8.49
N VAL A 11 -7.00 3.60 -8.38
CA VAL A 11 -6.29 4.28 -9.48
C VAL A 11 -5.58 3.26 -10.35
N TYR A 12 -5.75 3.40 -11.67
CA TYR A 12 -5.21 2.49 -12.68
C TYR A 12 -4.31 3.19 -13.69
N TRP A 13 -3.45 2.39 -14.32
CA TRP A 13 -2.86 2.72 -15.60
C TRP A 13 -3.84 2.42 -16.75
N LYS A 14 -3.71 3.13 -17.87
CA LYS A 14 -4.61 2.92 -19.02
C LYS A 14 -4.40 1.53 -19.63
N GLU A 15 -3.16 1.09 -19.61
CA GLU A 15 -2.64 -0.17 -20.16
C GLU A 15 -3.09 -1.39 -19.37
N GLU A 16 -3.64 -1.20 -18.15
CA GLU A 16 -4.16 -2.29 -17.32
C GLU A 16 -5.61 -2.66 -17.64
N LYS A 17 -6.25 -1.97 -18.58
CA LYS A 17 -7.56 -2.37 -19.08
C LYS A 17 -7.45 -3.74 -19.73
N ASN A 18 -8.40 -4.62 -19.42
CA ASN A 18 -8.52 -5.88 -20.15
C ASN A 18 -9.07 -5.64 -21.58
N ALA A 19 -9.15 -6.70 -22.39
CA ALA A 19 -9.71 -6.62 -23.75
C ALA A 19 -11.16 -6.08 -23.79
N ALA A 20 -11.92 -6.25 -22.71
CA ALA A 20 -13.26 -5.71 -22.54
C ALA A 20 -13.28 -4.26 -22.02
N HIS A 21 -12.13 -3.58 -22.00
CA HIS A 21 -11.96 -2.20 -21.54
C HIS A 21 -12.35 -1.97 -20.06
N LYS A 22 -12.30 -3.02 -19.24
CA LYS A 22 -12.67 -3.01 -17.82
C LYS A 22 -11.46 -3.22 -16.90
N TYR A 23 -11.58 -2.67 -15.69
CA TYR A 23 -10.65 -2.88 -14.59
C TYR A 23 -11.17 -3.96 -13.64
N THR A 24 -10.52 -5.13 -13.62
CA THR A 24 -10.99 -6.29 -12.84
C THR A 24 -10.10 -6.66 -11.67
N LYS A 25 -8.89 -6.09 -11.57
CA LYS A 25 -7.90 -6.49 -10.54
C LYS A 25 -8.22 -5.98 -9.12
N CYS A 26 -8.94 -4.87 -8.98
CA CYS A 26 -9.16 -4.21 -7.69
C CYS A 26 -10.35 -4.80 -6.93
N CYS A 27 -11.54 -4.73 -7.51
CA CYS A 27 -12.81 -5.12 -6.87
C CYS A 27 -13.51 -6.27 -7.60
N HIS A 28 -12.83 -6.89 -8.58
CA HIS A 28 -13.39 -7.97 -9.39
C HIS A 28 -14.73 -7.59 -10.05
N ASP A 29 -14.76 -6.43 -10.74
CA ASP A 29 -15.98 -5.84 -11.35
C ASP A 29 -17.07 -5.52 -10.31
N GLY A 30 -16.66 -5.00 -9.14
CA GLY A 30 -17.56 -4.61 -8.05
C GLY A 30 -18.04 -5.76 -7.16
N LYS A 31 -17.61 -7.00 -7.41
CA LYS A 31 -18.00 -8.18 -6.61
C LYS A 31 -17.36 -8.20 -5.21
N VAL A 32 -16.23 -7.51 -5.04
CA VAL A 32 -15.51 -7.44 -3.77
C VAL A 32 -15.49 -6.00 -3.29
N GLN A 33 -16.02 -5.77 -2.09
CA GLN A 33 -15.88 -4.50 -1.38
C GLN A 33 -14.56 -4.53 -0.61
N LEU A 34 -13.56 -3.80 -1.10
CA LEU A 34 -12.29 -3.64 -0.39
C LEU A 34 -12.49 -2.73 0.83
N PRO A 35 -11.90 -3.06 1.99
CA PRO A 35 -11.87 -2.14 3.11
C PRO A 35 -11.11 -0.87 2.71
N ALA A 36 -11.53 0.28 3.24
CA ALA A 36 -10.79 1.52 3.07
C ALA A 36 -9.39 1.35 3.66
N PHE A 37 -8.38 1.87 2.97
CA PHE A 37 -7.04 1.92 3.53
C PHE A 37 -7.06 2.81 4.77
N PRO A 38 -6.40 2.42 5.87
CA PRO A 38 -6.20 3.34 6.98
C PRO A 38 -5.44 4.56 6.46
N ASP A 39 -5.71 5.72 7.05
CA ASP A 39 -4.94 6.92 6.74
C ASP A 39 -3.45 6.65 6.99
N ALA A 40 -2.61 7.08 6.05
CA ALA A 40 -1.18 6.97 6.20
C ALA A 40 -0.74 7.72 7.48
N LEU A 41 0.17 7.12 8.24
CA LEU A 41 0.74 7.76 9.42
C LEU A 41 1.30 9.13 9.04
N GLU A 42 1.02 10.16 9.85
CA GLU A 42 1.44 11.54 9.56
C GLU A 42 2.95 11.65 9.30
N LEU A 43 3.76 10.85 10.01
CA LEU A 43 5.20 10.75 9.77
C LEU A 43 5.53 10.27 8.34
N LEU A 44 4.83 9.24 7.85
CA LEU A 44 5.04 8.73 6.48
C LEU A 44 4.60 9.75 5.44
N LYS A 45 3.49 10.45 5.68
CA LYS A 45 3.06 11.56 4.82
C LYS A 45 4.14 12.63 4.75
N ALA A 46 4.62 13.11 5.90
CA ALA A 46 5.68 14.11 6.00
C ALA A 46 6.94 13.68 5.24
N LEU A 47 7.42 12.44 5.46
CA LEU A 47 8.61 11.92 4.78
C LEU A 47 8.46 11.80 3.26
N LEU A 48 7.24 11.58 2.76
CA LEU A 48 6.97 11.43 1.33
C LEU A 48 6.67 12.76 0.63
N THR A 49 6.11 13.76 1.32
CA THR A 49 5.62 15.00 0.71
C THR A 49 6.43 16.24 1.05
N GLU A 50 7.08 16.29 2.22
CA GLU A 50 7.80 17.49 2.66
C GLU A 50 9.16 17.66 1.98
N ASN A 51 9.69 18.87 2.08
CA ASN A 51 11.00 19.26 1.56
C ASN A 51 12.10 19.33 2.63
N SER A 52 11.84 18.79 3.82
CA SER A 52 12.85 18.67 4.88
C SER A 52 14.04 17.81 4.43
N PRO A 53 15.24 18.02 5.01
CA PRO A 53 16.40 17.17 4.74
C PRO A 53 16.12 15.68 4.96
N ASP A 54 15.36 15.35 6.01
CA ASP A 54 14.99 13.98 6.36
C ASP A 54 14.03 13.36 5.33
N ALA A 55 13.02 14.11 4.87
CA ALA A 55 12.12 13.65 3.81
C ALA A 55 12.88 13.40 2.49
N LYS A 56 13.88 14.22 2.17
CA LYS A 56 14.74 14.01 1.00
C LYS A 56 15.60 12.75 1.16
N ASN A 57 16.23 12.57 2.32
CA ASN A 57 17.04 11.40 2.63
C ASN A 57 16.20 10.11 2.54
N TYR A 58 15.03 10.12 3.18
CA TYR A 58 14.08 9.01 3.15
C TYR A 58 13.68 8.64 1.72
N ARG A 59 13.25 9.62 0.90
CA ARG A 59 12.87 9.36 -0.50
C ARG A 59 14.03 8.83 -1.34
N GLN A 60 15.24 9.31 -1.11
CA GLN A 60 16.43 8.83 -1.81
C GLN A 60 16.78 7.38 -1.42
N ARG A 61 16.56 7.01 -0.16
CA ARG A 61 16.90 5.70 0.41
C ARG A 61 15.70 4.81 0.70
N ILE A 62 14.53 5.09 0.11
CA ILE A 62 13.26 4.44 0.48
C ILE A 62 13.31 2.91 0.35
N ARG A 63 14.11 2.39 -0.59
CA ARG A 63 14.33 0.95 -0.76
C ARG A 63 15.09 0.32 0.40
N GLU A 64 16.09 1.01 0.95
CA GLU A 64 16.88 0.56 2.10
C GLU A 64 16.01 0.57 3.37
N TYR A 65 15.20 1.61 3.56
CA TYR A 65 14.23 1.66 4.65
C TYR A 65 13.20 0.55 4.53
N ASN A 66 12.62 0.35 3.35
CA ASN A 66 11.62 -0.70 3.12
C ASN A 66 12.21 -2.10 3.30
N SER A 67 13.46 -2.35 2.88
CA SER A 67 14.13 -3.65 3.08
C SER A 67 14.48 -3.90 4.54
N ALA A 68 14.97 -2.89 5.26
CA ALA A 68 15.20 -2.99 6.70
C ALA A 68 13.89 -3.23 7.47
N LEU A 69 12.81 -2.53 7.09
CA LEU A 69 11.49 -2.71 7.69
C LEU A 69 10.94 -4.10 7.37
N THR A 70 10.92 -4.56 6.12
CA THR A 70 10.44 -5.92 5.80
C THR A 70 11.26 -7.02 6.49
N THR A 71 12.56 -6.83 6.64
CA THR A 71 13.41 -7.74 7.44
C THR A 71 12.98 -7.73 8.91
N THR A 72 12.58 -6.55 9.43
CA THR A 72 12.06 -6.41 10.79
C THR A 72 10.58 -6.82 10.98
N TRP A 73 9.80 -7.00 9.92
CA TRP A 73 8.46 -7.61 10.03
C TRP A 73 8.53 -9.14 9.87
N ASN A 74 9.46 -9.66 9.06
CA ASN A 74 9.59 -11.10 8.83
C ASN A 74 10.15 -11.88 10.03
N TRP A 75 11.14 -11.36 10.77
CA TRP A 75 11.59 -11.99 12.04
C TRP A 75 10.56 -11.89 13.17
N ALA A 76 9.68 -10.88 13.15
CA ALA A 76 8.62 -10.71 14.15
C ALA A 76 7.55 -11.82 14.06
N ILE A 77 7.40 -12.46 12.89
CA ILE A 77 6.53 -13.64 12.71
C ILE A 77 7.11 -14.88 13.41
N LEU A 78 8.42 -14.91 13.70
CA LEU A 78 9.10 -16.04 14.36
C LEU A 78 9.21 -15.90 15.88
N LEU A 79 8.90 -14.73 16.45
CA LEU A 79 8.69 -14.60 17.88
C LEU A 79 7.19 -14.75 18.15
N PRO A 80 6.77 -15.58 19.13
CA PRO A 80 5.37 -15.75 19.51
C PRO A 80 4.87 -14.51 20.28
N PHE A 81 5.10 -13.31 19.73
CA PHE A 81 4.47 -12.10 20.20
C PHE A 81 3.06 -12.09 19.60
N THR A 82 2.10 -12.38 20.47
CA THR A 82 0.68 -12.53 20.15
C THR A 82 0.20 -11.46 19.17
N TRP A 83 -0.25 -11.90 18.00
CA TRP A 83 -0.87 -11.14 16.91
C TRP A 83 -2.10 -10.30 17.34
N SER A 84 -2.49 -10.37 18.62
CA SER A 84 -3.64 -9.66 19.21
C SER A 84 -3.42 -8.16 19.41
N SER A 85 -2.20 -7.65 19.30
CA SER A 85 -1.87 -6.24 19.61
C SER A 85 -1.49 -5.39 18.39
N VAL A 86 -1.34 -6.01 17.21
CA VAL A 86 -1.02 -5.28 15.96
C VAL A 86 -2.33 -5.07 15.21
N PRO A 87 -2.75 -3.81 14.95
CA PRO A 87 -3.93 -3.54 14.14
C PRO A 87 -3.76 -4.22 12.77
N GLN A 88 -4.67 -5.14 12.44
CA GLN A 88 -4.69 -5.85 11.16
C GLN A 88 -5.10 -4.91 10.01
N SER A 89 -4.26 -3.94 9.70
CA SER A 89 -4.51 -2.97 8.63
C SER A 89 -3.47 -3.02 7.52
N PHE A 90 -2.88 -4.19 7.29
CA PHE A 90 -2.10 -4.41 6.06
C PHE A 90 -3.05 -4.87 4.96
N PRO A 91 -3.20 -4.11 3.87
CA PRO A 91 -3.98 -4.56 2.73
C PRO A 91 -3.35 -5.82 2.13
N PRO A 92 -4.15 -6.74 1.56
CA PRO A 92 -3.61 -7.94 0.95
C PRO A 92 -2.66 -7.55 -0.18
N VAL A 93 -1.41 -8.01 -0.07
CA VAL A 93 -0.44 -7.93 -1.17
C VAL A 93 -1.00 -8.79 -2.31
N CYS A 94 -1.47 -8.14 -3.38
CA CYS A 94 -1.83 -8.84 -4.61
C CYS A 94 -0.57 -9.55 -5.15
N LYS A 95 -0.62 -10.89 -5.18
CA LYS A 95 0.29 -11.70 -6.01
C LYS A 95 -0.03 -11.52 -7.48
#